data_AF-A0A218ZNH1-F1
#
_entry.id   AF-A0A218ZNH1-F1
#
_cell.length_a   1.000
_cell.length_b   1.000
_cell.length_c   1.000
_cell.angle_alpha   90.00
_cell.angle_beta   90.00
_cell.angle_gamma   90.00
#
_symmetry.space_group_name_H-M   'P 1'
#
loop_
_entity.id
_entity.type
_entity.pdbx_description
1 polymer ?
#
loop_
_entity_poly.entity_id
_entity_poly.type
_entity_poly.pdbx_seq_one_letter_code
_entity_poly.pdbx_strand_id
1 'polypeptide(L)'
;MSLNMQYIANSLTGGYTPIKILRFAIMAFAIIDAAAHLYASPASYPLVTFWLEIEVAAFIVIGMVFLLGLKIWYIPSIIFTLFNLVVFLVSGVIAIPPISSAALVGHVQFADYSFGRAFSMAAWLFIIIVGTILLFKDKGSKLNDLLREDNN
;
A
#
# COMPACT_ATOMS: atom_id res chain seq x y z
N MET A 1 -23.88 11.85 -31.56
CA MET A 1 -23.18 10.55 -31.50
C MET A 1 -22.35 10.36 -30.21
N SER A 2 -22.61 11.10 -29.12
CA SER A 2 -21.80 11.05 -27.87
C SER A 2 -22.31 10.07 -26.79
N LEU A 3 -23.47 9.44 -26.99
CA LEU A 3 -24.12 8.56 -26.02
C LEU A 3 -23.43 7.19 -25.83
N ASN A 4 -22.51 6.80 -26.73
CA ASN A 4 -21.95 5.45 -26.74
C ASN A 4 -20.76 5.27 -25.77
N MET A 5 -19.87 6.27 -25.67
CA MET A 5 -18.63 6.15 -24.90
C MET A 5 -18.90 6.10 -23.39
N GLN A 6 -19.86 6.90 -22.92
CA GLN A 6 -20.20 7.00 -21.50
C GLN A 6 -20.99 5.77 -21.01
N TYR A 7 -21.84 5.19 -21.88
CA TYR A 7 -22.52 3.92 -21.61
C TYR A 7 -21.53 2.75 -21.53
N ILE A 8 -20.61 2.65 -22.51
CA ILE A 8 -19.57 1.61 -22.52
C ILE A 8 -18.69 1.75 -21.27
N ALA A 9 -18.21 2.96 -20.96
CA ALA A 9 -17.41 3.21 -19.76
C ALA A 9 -18.16 2.81 -18.48
N ASN A 10 -19.42 3.20 -18.32
CA ASN A 10 -20.23 2.82 -17.16
C ASN A 10 -20.47 1.31 -17.07
N SER A 11 -20.65 0.62 -18.21
CA SER A 11 -20.80 -0.84 -18.22
C SER A 11 -19.52 -1.57 -17.80
N LEU A 12 -18.35 -1.08 -18.23
CA LEU A 12 -17.06 -1.67 -17.91
C LEU A 12 -16.62 -1.37 -16.48
N THR A 13 -16.98 -0.20 -15.93
CA THR A 13 -16.60 0.20 -14.57
C THR A 13 -17.70 -0.04 -13.55
N GLY A 14 -18.84 -0.62 -13.91
CA GLY A 14 -19.99 -0.78 -13.03
C GLY A 14 -20.55 0.56 -12.50
N GLY A 15 -20.32 1.66 -13.22
CA GLY A 15 -20.69 3.02 -12.80
C GLY A 15 -19.78 3.64 -11.74
N TYR A 16 -18.64 3.02 -11.41
CA TYR A 16 -17.66 3.63 -10.51
C TYR A 16 -16.92 4.78 -11.19
N THR A 17 -16.70 5.85 -10.42
CA THR A 17 -15.88 6.97 -10.88
C THR A 17 -14.40 6.56 -10.95
N PRO A 18 -13.58 7.22 -11.80
CA PRO A 18 -12.15 6.92 -11.87
C PRO A 18 -11.44 6.96 -10.51
N ILE A 19 -11.83 7.90 -9.64
CA ILE A 19 -11.28 8.01 -8.26
C ILE A 19 -11.60 6.76 -7.44
N LYS A 20 -12.84 6.24 -7.50
CA LYS A 20 -13.21 5.01 -6.78
C LYS A 20 -12.43 3.80 -7.28
N ILE A 21 -12.19 3.71 -8.59
CA ILE A 21 -11.37 2.67 -9.19
C ILE A 21 -9.92 2.77 -8.69
N LEU A 22 -9.34 3.97 -8.66
CA LEU A 22 -7.98 4.18 -8.15
C LEU A 22 -7.85 3.84 -6.65
N ARG A 23 -8.84 4.20 -5.83
CA ARG A 23 -8.89 3.79 -4.41
C ARG A 23 -8.92 2.27 -4.26
N PHE A 24 -9.77 1.61 -5.04
CA PHE A 24 -9.88 0.15 -5.04
C PHE A 24 -8.58 -0.50 -5.53
N ALA A 25 -7.93 0.07 -6.55
CA ALA A 25 -6.64 -0.41 -7.03
C ALA A 25 -5.56 -0.31 -5.95
N ILE A 26 -5.48 0.82 -5.22
CA ILE A 26 -4.55 0.94 -4.08
C ILE A 26 -4.83 -0.13 -3.02
N MET A 27 -6.09 -0.34 -2.65
CA MET A 27 -6.47 -1.40 -1.71
C MET A 27 -6.02 -2.78 -2.23
N ALA A 28 -6.25 -3.09 -3.51
CA ALA A 28 -5.84 -4.36 -4.10
C ALA A 28 -4.32 -4.55 -4.04
N PHE A 29 -3.53 -3.52 -4.37
CA PHE A 29 -2.07 -3.60 -4.25
C PHE A 29 -1.59 -3.71 -2.81
N ALA A 30 -2.24 -3.03 -1.87
CA ALA A 30 -1.92 -3.15 -0.44
C ALA A 30 -2.24 -4.56 0.10
N ILE A 31 -3.32 -5.20 -0.39
CA ILE A 31 -3.65 -6.59 -0.05
C ILE A 31 -2.67 -7.57 -0.72
N ILE A 32 -2.26 -7.32 -1.96
CA ILE A 32 -1.24 -8.14 -2.63
C ILE A 32 0.06 -8.12 -1.83
N ASP A 33 0.46 -6.94 -1.34
CA ASP A 33 1.63 -6.80 -0.46
C ASP A 33 1.46 -7.55 0.87
N ALA A 34 0.31 -7.38 1.55
CA ALA A 34 0.02 -8.13 2.76
C ALA A 34 0.02 -9.67 2.52
N ALA A 35 -0.56 -10.13 1.41
CA ALA A 35 -0.66 -11.54 1.06
C ALA A 35 0.67 -12.16 0.64
N ALA A 36 1.57 -11.36 0.04
CA ALA A 36 2.94 -11.75 -0.27
C ALA A 36 3.70 -12.27 0.96
N HIS A 37 3.31 -11.82 2.15
CA HIS A 37 3.96 -12.17 3.42
C HIS A 37 3.29 -13.34 4.16
N LEU A 38 2.07 -13.75 3.79
CA LEU A 38 1.34 -14.84 4.46
C LEU A 38 1.88 -16.25 4.15
N TYR A 39 2.67 -16.41 3.09
CA TYR A 39 3.22 -17.71 2.67
C TYR A 39 4.57 -18.06 3.32
N ALA A 40 4.92 -17.34 4.37
CA ALA A 40 6.28 -17.24 4.82
C ALA A 40 6.44 -17.94 6.19
N SER A 41 7.44 -18.83 6.33
CA SER A 41 7.66 -19.70 7.51
C SER A 41 8.28 -18.97 8.73
N PRO A 42 7.49 -18.54 9.72
CA PRO A 42 7.93 -17.58 10.75
C PRO A 42 9.14 -18.04 11.58
N ALA A 43 9.34 -19.36 11.66
CA ALA A 43 10.39 -20.00 12.46
C ALA A 43 11.82 -19.82 11.91
N SER A 44 11.98 -19.43 10.65
CA SER A 44 13.30 -19.39 10.00
C SER A 44 14.05 -18.08 10.24
N TYR A 45 13.35 -16.95 10.44
CA TYR A 45 13.97 -15.61 10.55
C TYR A 45 13.19 -14.64 11.48
N PRO A 46 13.23 -14.82 12.81
CA PRO A 46 12.34 -14.14 13.76
C PRO A 46 12.37 -12.60 13.73
N LEU A 47 13.53 -11.98 13.45
CA LEU A 47 13.63 -10.51 13.33
C LEU A 47 12.97 -9.98 12.05
N VAL A 48 13.08 -10.73 10.95
CA VAL A 48 12.43 -10.41 9.68
C VAL A 48 10.91 -10.59 9.82
N THR A 49 10.48 -11.65 10.50
CA THR A 49 9.08 -11.92 10.82
C THR A 49 8.41 -10.78 11.58
N PHE A 50 9.07 -10.23 12.61
CA PHE A 50 8.51 -9.10 13.38
C PHE A 50 8.29 -7.84 12.53
N TRP A 51 9.27 -7.50 11.68
CA TRP A 51 9.15 -6.36 10.77
C TRP A 51 8.02 -6.56 9.76
N LEU A 52 7.90 -7.79 9.26
CA LEU A 52 6.85 -8.20 8.32
C LEU A 52 5.44 -8.15 8.91
N GLU A 53 5.26 -8.55 10.17
CA GLU A 53 3.96 -8.48 10.83
C GLU A 53 3.48 -7.02 10.96
N ILE A 54 4.38 -6.09 11.28
CA ILE A 54 4.09 -4.65 11.30
C ILE A 54 3.74 -4.16 9.90
N GLU A 55 4.50 -4.60 8.89
CA GLU A 55 4.29 -4.24 7.49
C GLU A 55 2.91 -4.68 7.00
N VAL A 56 2.56 -5.97 7.16
CA VAL A 56 1.27 -6.55 6.80
C VAL A 56 0.12 -5.79 7.46
N ALA A 57 0.20 -5.54 8.76
CA ALA A 57 -0.83 -4.81 9.49
C ALA A 57 -0.99 -3.38 8.95
N ALA A 58 0.13 -2.69 8.70
CA ALA A 58 0.12 -1.34 8.17
C ALA A 58 -0.47 -1.25 6.76
N PHE A 59 -0.17 -2.20 5.86
CA PHE A 59 -0.71 -2.18 4.50
C PHE A 59 -2.21 -2.53 4.45
N ILE A 60 -2.72 -3.34 5.38
CA ILE A 60 -4.17 -3.50 5.56
C ILE A 60 -4.81 -2.15 5.94
N VAL A 61 -4.20 -1.41 6.88
CA VAL A 61 -4.68 -0.07 7.28
C VAL A 61 -4.61 0.92 6.12
N ILE A 62 -3.51 0.95 5.37
CA ILE A 62 -3.34 1.80 4.18
C ILE A 62 -4.43 1.49 3.14
N GLY A 63 -4.67 0.20 2.87
CA GLY A 63 -5.74 -0.25 1.97
C GLY A 63 -7.11 0.28 2.40
N MET A 64 -7.43 0.20 3.70
CA MET A 64 -8.67 0.75 4.26
C MET A 64 -8.75 2.27 4.13
N VAL A 65 -7.67 3.00 4.43
CA VAL A 65 -7.60 4.46 4.31
C VAL A 65 -7.98 4.91 2.90
N PHE A 66 -7.37 4.30 1.88
CA PHE A 66 -7.66 4.66 0.50
C PHE A 66 -9.04 4.20 0.04
N LEU A 67 -9.44 2.96 0.34
CA LEU A 67 -10.78 2.44 0.00
C LEU A 67 -11.89 3.35 0.53
N LEU A 68 -11.81 3.67 1.82
CA LEU A 68 -12.80 4.51 2.52
C LEU A 68 -12.65 5.99 2.17
N GLY A 69 -11.56 6.40 1.51
CA GLY A 69 -11.36 7.78 1.11
C GLY A 69 -11.02 8.70 2.26
N LEU A 70 -10.30 8.24 3.29
CA LEU A 70 -9.97 9.00 4.49
C LEU A 70 -8.79 9.95 4.21
N LYS A 71 -9.11 11.14 3.68
CA LYS A 71 -8.13 11.99 2.99
C LYS A 71 -7.01 12.49 3.90
N ILE A 72 -7.30 12.79 5.17
CA ILE A 72 -6.28 13.23 6.13
C ILE A 72 -5.18 12.17 6.34
N TRP A 73 -5.53 10.89 6.15
CA TRP A 73 -4.63 9.76 6.34
C TRP A 73 -3.85 9.37 5.07
N TYR A 74 -4.09 10.03 3.94
CA TYR A 74 -3.37 9.75 2.69
C TYR A 74 -1.88 10.07 2.82
N ILE A 75 -1.53 11.21 3.41
CA ILE A 75 -0.13 11.62 3.60
C ILE A 75 0.62 10.63 4.48
N PRO A 76 0.15 10.29 5.71
CA PRO A 76 0.79 9.26 6.54
C PRO A 76 0.98 7.94 5.80
N SER A 77 -0.03 7.50 5.04
CA SER A 77 0.02 6.24 4.29
C SER A 77 1.11 6.24 3.22
N ILE A 78 1.23 7.33 2.46
CA ILE A 78 2.26 7.49 1.42
C ILE A 78 3.66 7.57 2.05
N ILE A 79 3.82 8.33 3.13
CA ILE A 79 5.12 8.48 3.83
C ILE A 79 5.59 7.13 4.38
N PHE A 80 4.70 6.37 5.03
CA PHE A 80 5.05 5.05 5.54
C PHE A 80 5.46 4.09 4.41
N THR A 81 4.72 4.10 3.30
CA THR A 81 5.06 3.29 2.12
C THR A 81 6.42 3.68 1.55
N LEU A 82 6.71 4.99 1.46
CA LEU A 82 8.01 5.50 1.01
C LEU A 82 9.14 5.11 1.96
N PHE A 83 8.89 5.17 3.27
CA PHE A 83 9.85 4.74 4.29
C PHE A 83 10.21 3.26 4.12
N ASN A 84 9.23 2.38 3.91
CA ASN A 84 9.51 0.96 3.65
C ASN A 84 10.34 0.75 2.39
N LEU A 85 10.00 1.44 1.29
CA LEU A 85 10.78 1.39 0.07
C LEU A 85 12.23 1.85 0.29
N VAL A 86 12.46 2.92 1.06
CA VAL A 86 13.80 3.42 1.36
C VAL A 86 14.57 2.45 2.25
N VAL A 87 13.99 1.97 3.34
CA VAL A 87 14.62 0.99 4.24
C VAL A 87 15.00 -0.27 3.47
N PHE A 88 14.10 -0.73 2.60
CA PHE A 88 14.37 -1.80 1.66
C PHE A 88 15.61 -1.48 0.82
N LEU A 89 15.62 -0.41 0.03
CA LEU A 89 16.74 -0.09 -0.88
C LEU A 89 18.07 0.06 -0.13
N VAL A 90 18.06 0.74 1.02
CA VAL A 90 19.25 0.99 1.84
C VAL A 90 19.78 -0.33 2.44
N SER A 91 18.91 -1.24 2.87
CA SER A 91 19.33 -2.55 3.43
C SER A 91 20.00 -3.47 2.39
N GLY A 92 19.90 -3.14 1.10
CA GLY A 92 20.63 -3.83 0.03
C GLY A 92 22.11 -3.42 -0.04
N VAL A 93 22.44 -2.25 0.52
CA VAL A 93 23.78 -1.63 0.41
C VAL A 93 24.51 -1.62 1.75
N ILE A 94 23.79 -1.36 2.86
CA ILE A 94 24.36 -1.31 4.21
C ILE A 94 23.56 -2.20 5.16
N ALA A 95 24.18 -2.61 6.26
CA ALA A 95 23.48 -3.25 7.37
C ALA A 95 22.55 -2.24 8.04
N ILE A 96 21.34 -2.67 8.39
CA ILE A 96 20.39 -1.87 9.18
C ILE A 96 19.93 -2.69 10.39
N PRO A 97 20.71 -2.83 11.46
CA PRO A 97 20.24 -3.49 12.68
C PRO A 97 19.05 -2.72 13.29
N PRO A 98 17.99 -3.40 13.77
CA PRO A 98 17.83 -4.85 13.90
C PRO A 98 17.24 -5.55 12.65
N ILE A 99 16.94 -4.81 11.59
CA ILE A 99 16.22 -5.27 10.38
C ILE A 99 17.09 -6.20 9.51
N SER A 100 18.39 -5.89 9.36
CA SER A 100 19.36 -6.71 8.63
C SER A 100 20.73 -6.64 9.31
N SER A 101 21.31 -7.81 9.59
CA SER A 101 22.62 -7.95 10.24
C SER A 101 23.79 -7.60 9.32
N ALA A 102 23.59 -7.72 8.01
CA ALA A 102 24.53 -7.28 6.97
C ALA A 102 23.76 -6.84 5.72
N ALA A 103 24.43 -6.09 4.84
CA ALA A 103 23.87 -5.70 3.55
C ALA A 103 23.40 -6.94 2.77
N LEU A 104 22.31 -6.80 2.02
CA LEU A 104 21.73 -7.83 1.16
C LEU A 104 21.19 -9.08 1.90
N VAL A 105 21.52 -9.33 3.17
CA VAL A 105 21.02 -10.49 3.93
C VAL A 105 19.50 -10.48 4.01
N GLY A 106 18.91 -9.34 4.38
CA GLY A 106 17.47 -9.17 4.33
C GLY A 106 16.91 -9.34 2.92
N HIS A 107 17.71 -9.10 1.87
CA HIS A 107 17.27 -9.30 0.50
C HIS A 107 17.18 -10.74 0.05
N VAL A 108 18.22 -11.50 0.35
CA VAL A 108 18.29 -12.92 0.06
C VAL A 108 17.23 -13.65 0.89
N GLN A 109 17.18 -13.39 2.20
CA GLN A 109 16.21 -14.02 3.10
C GLN A 109 14.79 -13.80 2.61
N PHE A 110 14.41 -12.56 2.28
CA PHE A 110 13.07 -12.31 1.76
C PHE A 110 12.79 -12.95 0.38
N ALA A 111 13.78 -13.01 -0.52
CA ALA A 111 13.60 -13.65 -1.83
C ALA A 111 13.38 -15.17 -1.69
N ASP A 112 14.03 -15.79 -0.71
CA ASP A 112 13.85 -17.19 -0.36
C ASP A 112 12.56 -17.44 0.44
N TYR A 113 12.11 -16.43 1.18
CA TYR A 113 11.00 -16.49 2.15
C TYR A 113 9.63 -16.15 1.57
N SER A 114 9.57 -15.31 0.53
CA SER A 114 8.33 -14.79 -0.04
C SER A 114 8.38 -14.76 -1.57
N PHE A 115 7.36 -15.35 -2.21
CA PHE A 115 7.08 -15.19 -3.65
C PHE A 115 6.80 -13.72 -4.05
N GLY A 116 6.69 -12.84 -3.06
CA GLY A 116 6.06 -11.55 -3.13
C GLY A 116 6.99 -10.35 -3.20
N ARG A 117 8.32 -10.49 -3.11
CA ARG A 117 9.18 -9.31 -2.94
C ARG A 117 9.18 -8.33 -4.13
N ALA A 118 9.12 -8.84 -5.35
CA ALA A 118 8.93 -8.02 -6.54
C ALA A 118 7.52 -7.39 -6.56
N PHE A 119 6.52 -8.13 -6.07
CA PHE A 119 5.14 -7.65 -5.94
C PHE A 119 4.99 -6.58 -4.86
N SER A 120 5.70 -6.68 -3.74
CA SER A 120 5.76 -5.69 -2.66
C SER A 120 6.36 -4.39 -3.16
N MET A 121 7.53 -4.44 -3.80
CA MET A 121 8.13 -3.24 -4.36
C MET A 121 7.23 -2.59 -5.44
N ALA A 122 6.62 -3.41 -6.31
CA ALA A 122 5.65 -2.91 -7.29
C ALA A 122 4.41 -2.29 -6.63
N ALA A 123 3.90 -2.91 -5.55
CA ALA A 123 2.79 -2.41 -4.77
C ALA A 123 3.14 -1.09 -4.08
N TRP A 124 4.29 -1.00 -3.41
CA TRP A 124 4.73 0.22 -2.77
C TRP A 124 4.89 1.36 -3.77
N LEU A 125 5.54 1.12 -4.91
CA LEU A 125 5.67 2.11 -5.98
C LEU A 125 4.30 2.55 -6.51
N PHE A 126 3.39 1.60 -6.74
CA PHE A 126 2.03 1.90 -7.18
C PHE A 126 1.28 2.76 -6.15
N ILE A 127 1.32 2.38 -4.87
CA ILE A 127 0.67 3.11 -3.77
C ILE A 127 1.27 4.51 -3.64
N ILE A 128 2.59 4.68 -3.73
CA ILE A 128 3.24 5.99 -3.67
C ILE A 128 2.79 6.86 -4.84
N ILE A 129 2.83 6.35 -6.08
CA ILE A 129 2.50 7.12 -7.28
C ILE A 129 1.00 7.47 -7.30
N VAL A 130 0.14 6.46 -7.19
CA VAL A 130 -1.31 6.64 -7.28
C VAL A 130 -1.86 7.33 -6.03
N GLY A 131 -1.33 7.02 -4.85
CA GLY A 131 -1.68 7.72 -3.61
C GLY A 131 -1.34 9.20 -3.70
N THR A 132 -0.16 9.54 -4.24
CA THR A 132 0.21 10.95 -4.49
C THR A 132 -0.74 11.61 -5.49
N ILE A 133 -1.14 10.92 -6.57
CA ILE A 133 -2.15 11.45 -7.51
C ILE A 133 -3.48 11.71 -6.79
N LEU A 134 -3.94 10.78 -5.94
CA LEU A 134 -5.19 10.91 -5.19
C LEU A 134 -5.11 12.02 -4.14
N LEU A 135 -3.94 12.28 -3.54
CA LEU A 135 -3.75 13.40 -2.61
C LEU A 135 -4.24 14.73 -3.20
N PHE A 136 -3.98 14.96 -4.49
CA PHE A 136 -4.37 16.18 -5.19
C PHE A 136 -5.75 16.08 -5.85
N LYS A 137 -6.14 14.91 -6.39
CA LYS A 137 -7.36 14.77 -7.21
C LYS A 137 -8.60 14.31 -6.45
N ASP A 138 -8.42 13.58 -5.36
CA ASP A 138 -9.51 13.03 -4.60
C ASP A 138 -10.00 14.03 -3.55
N LYS A 139 -11.31 14.28 -3.45
CA LYS A 139 -11.86 15.17 -2.40
C LYS A 139 -12.06 14.46 -1.06
N GLY A 140 -11.84 13.15 -0.99
CA GLY A 140 -12.20 12.34 0.18
C GLY A 140 -13.64 11.83 0.09
N SER A 141 -14.02 10.92 0.96
CA SER A 141 -15.41 10.47 1.12
C SER A 141 -16.17 11.34 2.11
N LYS A 142 -17.50 11.20 2.14
CA LYS A 142 -18.38 11.83 3.15
C LYS A 142 -18.08 11.37 4.59
N LEU A 143 -17.36 10.26 4.77
CA LEU A 143 -16.92 9.84 6.11
C LEU A 143 -15.97 10.86 6.74
N ASN A 144 -15.22 11.63 5.94
CA ASN A 144 -14.35 12.68 6.49
C ASN A 144 -15.16 13.80 7.12
N ASP A 145 -16.36 14.08 6.62
CA ASP A 145 -17.24 15.11 7.18
C ASP A 145 -17.82 14.68 8.53
N LEU A 146 -18.03 13.37 8.74
CA LEU A 146 -18.44 12.79 10.03
C LEU A 146 -17.32 12.81 11.09
N LEU A 147 -16.06 12.96 10.67
CA LEU A 147 -14.88 12.98 11.54
C LEU A 147 -14.32 14.38 11.73
N ARG A 148 -14.84 15.38 11.00
CA ARG A 148 -14.56 16.78 11.27
C ARG A 148 -15.29 17.17 12.54
N GLU A 149 -14.64 17.94 13.39
CA GLU A 149 -15.22 18.41 14.66
C GLU A 149 -16.65 18.93 14.43
N ASP A 150 -17.59 18.35 15.17
CA ASP A 150 -18.85 19.00 15.45
C ASP A 150 -18.54 20.10 16.46
N ASN A 151 -18.90 21.36 16.14
CA ASN A 151 -18.78 22.49 17.07
C ASN A 151 -19.79 22.37 18.24
N ASN A 152 -19.71 21.29 19.02
CA ASN A 152 -20.45 21.07 20.26
C ASN A 152 -19.53 21.26 21.47
#